data_AF-A0A9P1GTD6-F1
#
_entry.id   AF-A0A9P1GTD6-F1
#
_cell.length_a   1.000
_cell.length_b   1.000
_cell.length_c   1.000
_cell.angle_alpha   90.00
_cell.angle_beta   90.00
_cell.angle_gamma   90.00
#
_symmetry.space_group_name_H-M   'P 1'
#
loop_
_entity.id
_entity.type
_entity.pdbx_description
1 polymer ?
#
loop_
_entity_poly.entity_id
_entity_poly.type
_entity_poly.pdbx_seq_one_letter_code
_entity_poly.pdbx_strand_id
1 'polypeptide(L)'
;MRSKHVEHSLGTPGKSWPKATPWVRSVALTTLLTVAVATLCWAPDRLQGIRRLQTTVDDKSERCKPPRKPPNFGTIFSLDPVQINFCGEIPMTELVGTNTQVSSISFLALTATAEVVTLVEKGGPIYQLNVLSDGDRARWDITRPAVRTFGGNSCLDFTQFCEVASVTPLLTGFVVVDRHRLQEFNVSWGESESSEVALNTMGKMNMEAPILQDAQLFFPTYLAVYKSVNNTHISDELEISPLFPHAADRYFFVADTGHHRVMFINASSHSSLQYIESYGVMGEARSDTTGFNFPMGLAVMVPTDESFYGLVMAAVFVADRRNNRLVKLLLGYRRDPSQPQNKGEKPTLMWGGEYYRDIAGAQYNQSLYDPVGVSIYRHWIFVSEAEGNAITVLTTNYMQHDELLYITELYPAPGVQLTGSFSTTEQGYLWFAYINRPSTHGLASIYLPEPLVRSPPASWIEEFRAQCTNATVYNLFIMANSTIYDEHVLQVLNAARINWRFPYLPGYLSKDAFNLTLMFDLMLWNETVLEGNMFYCLPPPPETTPPMLSANEGGWNTPGGGGVTLLGASQRMCSLHVVLGVVLLSLMEMAML
;
A
#
# COMPACT_ATOMS: atom_id res chain seq x y z
N MET A 1 0.27 -72.79 -30.49
CA MET A 1 -1.01 -73.47 -30.79
C MET A 1 -2.15 -72.44 -30.74
N ARG A 2 -2.96 -72.38 -31.82
CA ARG A 2 -4.20 -71.58 -32.05
C ARG A 2 -4.03 -70.05 -31.99
N SER A 3 -3.94 -69.30 -33.09
CA SER A 3 -4.86 -69.09 -34.25
C SER A 3 -6.21 -68.47 -33.87
N LYS A 4 -6.47 -67.26 -34.39
CA LYS A 4 -7.58 -66.95 -35.31
C LYS A 4 -7.53 -65.49 -35.80
N HIS A 5 -7.40 -65.35 -37.13
CA HIS A 5 -7.89 -64.25 -37.94
C HIS A 5 -9.43 -64.26 -37.98
N VAL A 6 -10.07 -63.09 -38.07
CA VAL A 6 -11.30 -62.87 -38.87
C VAL A 6 -11.28 -61.45 -39.45
N GLU A 7 -11.59 -61.40 -40.73
CA GLU A 7 -11.71 -60.27 -41.65
C GLU A 7 -13.19 -59.85 -41.83
N HIS A 8 -13.37 -58.66 -42.42
CA HIS A 8 -14.52 -58.15 -43.19
C HIS A 8 -15.85 -57.80 -42.47
N SER A 9 -16.30 -56.55 -42.63
CA SER A 9 -17.24 -56.18 -43.71
C SER A 9 -17.66 -54.71 -43.66
N LEU A 10 -17.74 -54.11 -44.85
CA LEU A 10 -18.34 -52.81 -45.17
C LEU A 10 -19.88 -52.90 -45.07
N GLY A 11 -20.51 -51.83 -44.59
CA GLY A 11 -21.95 -51.66 -44.64
C GLY A 11 -22.38 -50.21 -44.42
N THR A 12 -22.54 -49.45 -45.49
CA THR A 12 -23.48 -48.30 -45.57
C THR A 12 -24.84 -48.84 -46.04
N PRO A 13 -25.97 -48.31 -45.54
CA PRO A 13 -26.68 -47.29 -46.35
C PRO A 13 -27.52 -46.29 -45.53
N GLY A 14 -27.95 -45.21 -46.20
CA GLY A 14 -29.35 -44.77 -46.08
C GLY A 14 -29.63 -43.42 -45.40
N LYS A 15 -29.70 -42.39 -46.24
CA LYS A 15 -30.31 -41.06 -46.05
C LYS A 15 -31.68 -41.09 -45.32
N SER A 16 -31.92 -40.12 -44.44
CA SER A 16 -33.11 -39.24 -44.54
C SER A 16 -32.87 -37.90 -43.81
N TRP A 17 -33.11 -36.81 -44.52
CA TRP A 17 -33.06 -35.44 -44.02
C TRP A 17 -34.45 -35.03 -43.54
N PRO A 18 -34.61 -34.41 -42.36
CA PRO A 18 -35.86 -33.75 -42.03
C PRO A 18 -36.01 -32.45 -42.83
N LYS A 19 -37.20 -32.28 -43.40
CA LYS A 19 -37.64 -31.12 -44.18
C LYS A 19 -37.59 -29.86 -43.32
N ALA A 20 -36.87 -28.86 -43.81
CA ALA A 20 -36.89 -27.51 -43.26
C ALA A 20 -38.29 -26.90 -43.37
N THR A 21 -38.81 -26.41 -42.25
CA THR A 21 -40.06 -25.65 -42.13
C THR A 21 -39.88 -24.20 -42.63
N PRO A 22 -40.91 -23.58 -43.22
CA PRO A 22 -40.79 -22.33 -43.97
C PRO A 22 -40.91 -21.08 -43.08
N TRP A 23 -40.12 -21.00 -42.01
CA TRP A 23 -40.12 -19.83 -41.09
C TRP A 23 -38.77 -19.10 -41.01
N VAL A 24 -37.74 -19.57 -41.70
CA VAL A 24 -36.39 -18.97 -41.67
C VAL A 24 -36.20 -17.82 -42.68
N ARG A 25 -37.22 -17.50 -43.50
CA ARG A 25 -37.10 -16.44 -44.52
C ARG A 25 -37.43 -15.02 -44.04
N SER A 26 -38.00 -14.84 -42.86
CA SER A 26 -38.34 -13.49 -42.35
C SER A 26 -37.35 -12.92 -41.34
N VAL A 27 -36.41 -13.71 -40.81
CA VAL A 27 -35.36 -13.24 -39.87
C VAL A 27 -34.06 -12.86 -40.60
N ALA A 28 -33.86 -13.37 -41.81
CA ALA A 28 -32.68 -13.05 -42.63
C ALA A 28 -32.77 -11.67 -43.33
N LEU A 29 -33.96 -11.07 -43.43
CA LEU A 29 -34.12 -9.75 -44.07
C LEU A 29 -33.96 -8.58 -43.08
N THR A 30 -34.17 -8.80 -41.78
CA THR A 30 -34.00 -7.79 -40.72
C THR A 30 -32.58 -7.71 -40.17
N THR A 31 -31.77 -8.76 -40.32
CA THR A 31 -30.34 -8.75 -39.95
C THR A 31 -29.43 -8.13 -41.03
N LEU A 32 -29.88 -8.04 -42.28
CA LEU A 32 -29.12 -7.41 -43.36
C LEU A 32 -29.32 -5.88 -43.44
N LEU A 33 -30.37 -5.31 -42.84
CA LEU A 33 -30.60 -3.87 -42.83
C LEU A 33 -29.93 -3.14 -41.65
N THR A 34 -29.63 -3.82 -40.54
CA THR A 34 -28.91 -3.23 -39.40
C THR A 34 -27.40 -3.16 -39.60
N VAL A 35 -26.83 -3.99 -40.49
CA VAL A 35 -25.40 -3.95 -40.86
C VAL A 35 -25.10 -2.84 -41.89
N ALA A 36 -26.10 -2.40 -42.66
CA ALA A 36 -25.94 -1.36 -43.68
C ALA A 36 -25.97 0.08 -43.12
N VAL A 37 -26.49 0.30 -41.90
CA VAL A 37 -26.51 1.63 -41.26
C VAL A 37 -25.28 1.87 -40.38
N ALA A 38 -24.58 0.81 -39.94
CA ALA A 38 -23.34 0.92 -39.18
C ALA A 38 -22.09 1.18 -40.05
N THR A 39 -22.20 1.09 -41.38
CA THR A 39 -21.06 1.19 -42.30
C THR A 39 -20.96 2.52 -43.07
N LEU A 40 -21.78 3.52 -42.74
CA LEU A 40 -21.80 4.83 -43.41
C LEU A 40 -21.23 6.00 -42.58
N CYS A 41 -20.57 5.73 -41.44
CA CYS A 41 -19.86 6.76 -40.65
C CYS A 41 -18.33 6.75 -40.81
N TRP A 42 -17.79 6.09 -41.83
CA TRP A 42 -16.36 6.13 -42.14
C TRP A 42 -16.12 6.84 -43.47
N ALA A 43 -15.97 8.16 -43.40
CA ALA A 43 -15.23 8.90 -44.41
C ALA A 43 -13.74 8.91 -44.03
N PRO A 44 -12.83 8.65 -45.00
CA PRO A 44 -11.40 8.65 -44.76
C PRO A 44 -10.85 10.06 -45.02
N ASP A 45 -10.41 10.77 -43.98
CA ASP A 45 -9.50 11.90 -44.14
C ASP A 45 -8.89 12.31 -42.80
N ARG A 46 -7.82 11.60 -42.41
CA ARG A 46 -6.73 12.12 -41.55
C ARG A 46 -5.57 11.11 -41.51
N LEU A 47 -4.94 10.91 -42.66
CA LEU A 47 -3.53 10.50 -42.70
C LEU A 47 -2.67 11.73 -42.34
N GLN A 48 -2.70 12.16 -41.08
CA GLN A 48 -1.60 12.92 -40.51
C GLN A 48 -0.66 11.91 -39.85
N GLY A 49 0.56 11.87 -40.39
CA GLY A 49 1.54 10.84 -40.13
C GLY A 49 1.71 10.57 -38.64
N ILE A 50 1.54 9.30 -38.27
CA ILE A 50 2.22 8.71 -37.13
C ILE A 50 3.71 8.80 -37.48
N ARG A 51 4.33 9.94 -37.17
CA ARG A 51 5.76 9.97 -36.89
C ARG A 51 5.93 8.96 -35.76
N ARG A 52 6.49 7.78 -36.07
CA ARG A 52 7.26 7.05 -35.07
C ARG A 52 8.21 8.09 -34.49
N LEU A 53 7.94 8.54 -33.27
CA LEU A 53 8.92 9.20 -32.43
C LEU A 53 10.06 8.19 -32.30
N GLN A 54 11.02 8.26 -33.22
CA GLN A 54 12.37 7.81 -32.94
C GLN A 54 12.80 8.71 -31.80
N THR A 55 12.60 8.22 -30.58
CA THR A 55 13.19 8.78 -29.38
C THR A 55 14.69 8.76 -29.60
N THR A 56 15.25 9.91 -29.95
CA THR A 56 16.70 10.10 -29.91
C THR A 56 17.16 9.76 -28.51
N VAL A 57 18.34 9.14 -28.39
CA VAL A 57 18.90 8.67 -27.11
C VAL A 57 18.90 9.77 -26.04
N ASP A 58 18.97 11.04 -26.46
CA ASP A 58 18.92 12.22 -25.59
C ASP A 58 17.57 12.43 -24.87
N ASP A 59 16.45 11.97 -25.45
CA ASP A 59 15.09 12.17 -24.94
C ASP A 59 14.78 11.27 -23.74
N LYS A 60 15.50 10.15 -23.60
CA LYS A 60 15.41 9.29 -22.41
C LYS A 60 16.01 9.97 -21.18
N SER A 61 16.95 10.89 -21.36
CA SER A 61 17.66 11.55 -20.25
C SER A 61 16.83 12.62 -19.52
N GLU A 62 15.77 13.14 -20.16
CA GLU A 62 14.82 14.06 -19.53
C GLU A 62 13.69 13.34 -18.78
N ARG A 63 13.36 12.09 -19.14
CA ARG A 63 12.27 11.32 -18.52
C ARG A 63 12.49 10.98 -17.06
N CYS A 64 13.74 10.87 -16.62
CA CYS A 64 14.09 10.57 -15.23
C CYS A 64 14.14 11.81 -14.32
N LYS A 65 13.83 13.01 -14.84
CA LYS A 65 13.72 14.19 -13.98
C LYS A 65 12.33 14.19 -13.34
N PRO A 66 12.21 14.47 -12.04
CA PRO A 66 10.90 14.64 -11.43
C PRO A 66 10.07 15.68 -12.20
N PRO A 67 8.74 15.51 -12.27
CA PRO A 67 7.86 16.57 -12.76
C PRO A 67 8.10 17.86 -11.96
N ARG A 68 8.11 19.01 -12.65
CA ARG A 68 8.48 20.31 -12.06
C ARG A 68 7.64 20.62 -10.82
N LYS A 69 8.33 21.06 -9.76
CA LYS A 69 7.77 21.61 -8.52
C LYS A 69 6.53 22.50 -8.72
N PRO A 70 5.41 22.25 -8.01
CA PRO A 70 4.31 23.19 -7.95
C PRO A 70 4.70 24.46 -7.15
N PRO A 71 4.07 25.62 -7.43
CA PRO A 71 4.46 26.90 -6.86
C PRO A 71 4.24 27.04 -5.34
N ASN A 72 3.28 26.31 -4.75
CA ASN A 72 3.00 26.35 -3.32
C ASN A 72 3.21 24.96 -2.70
N PHE A 73 4.02 24.88 -1.63
CA PHE A 73 4.22 23.68 -0.83
C PHE A 73 3.57 23.89 0.54
N GLY A 74 2.60 23.04 0.88
CA GLY A 74 2.05 22.87 2.23
C GLY A 74 1.99 21.38 2.55
N THR A 75 1.35 21.00 3.67
CA THR A 75 0.93 19.61 3.90
C THR A 75 0.02 19.18 2.74
N ILE A 76 0.48 18.20 1.98
CA ILE A 76 -0.23 17.73 0.79
C ILE A 76 -1.27 16.73 1.27
N PHE A 77 -2.53 17.14 1.28
CA PHE A 77 -3.66 16.27 1.63
C PHE A 77 -4.24 15.53 0.43
N SER A 78 -3.87 15.93 -0.79
CA SER A 78 -4.28 15.27 -2.02
C SER A 78 -3.40 15.72 -3.18
N LEU A 79 -3.17 14.82 -4.15
CA LEU A 79 -2.59 15.13 -5.46
C LEU A 79 -3.51 14.58 -6.55
N ASP A 80 -3.45 15.19 -7.73
CA ASP A 80 -4.09 14.63 -8.91
C ASP A 80 -3.43 13.29 -9.27
N PRO A 81 -4.20 12.27 -9.73
CA PRO A 81 -3.65 11.01 -10.18
C PRO A 81 -2.54 11.19 -11.21
N VAL A 82 -1.45 10.43 -11.05
CA VAL A 82 -0.25 10.58 -11.86
C VAL A 82 -0.05 9.37 -12.75
N GLN A 83 0.18 9.61 -14.05
CA GLN A 83 0.61 8.56 -14.96
C GLN A 83 2.09 8.21 -14.72
N ILE A 84 2.36 6.92 -14.56
CA ILE A 84 3.69 6.33 -14.40
C ILE A 84 4.45 6.50 -15.72
N ASN A 85 5.46 7.38 -15.70
CA ASN A 85 6.39 7.58 -16.81
C ASN A 85 7.68 6.82 -16.51
N PHE A 86 7.93 5.73 -17.24
CA PHE A 86 9.09 4.88 -16.98
C PHE A 86 10.42 5.63 -17.14
N CYS A 87 11.23 5.60 -16.08
CA CYS A 87 12.62 6.06 -16.08
C CYS A 87 13.52 5.05 -16.79
N GLY A 88 13.29 3.77 -16.51
CA GLY A 88 13.95 2.64 -17.15
C GLY A 88 12.98 1.49 -17.32
N GLU A 89 13.13 0.76 -18.43
CA GLU A 89 12.42 -0.49 -18.70
C GLU A 89 13.47 -1.56 -19.00
N ILE A 90 13.33 -2.71 -18.35
CA ILE A 90 14.18 -3.87 -18.55
C ILE A 90 13.26 -5.05 -18.87
N PRO A 91 13.27 -5.55 -20.11
CA PRO A 91 12.59 -6.79 -20.43
C PRO A 91 13.14 -7.93 -19.57
N MET A 92 12.28 -8.78 -19.01
CA MET A 92 12.75 -9.91 -18.21
C MET A 92 13.67 -10.86 -19.01
N THR A 93 13.43 -11.00 -20.31
CA THR A 93 14.30 -11.77 -21.22
C THR A 93 15.73 -11.24 -21.28
N GLU A 94 15.93 -9.94 -21.11
CA GLU A 94 17.27 -9.32 -21.07
C GLU A 94 17.95 -9.60 -19.71
N LEU A 95 17.16 -9.60 -18.64
CA LEU A 95 17.67 -9.76 -17.27
C LEU A 95 18.03 -11.21 -16.92
N VAL A 96 17.13 -12.16 -17.22
CA VAL A 96 17.25 -13.57 -16.79
C VAL A 96 17.32 -14.54 -17.97
N GLY A 97 17.33 -14.06 -19.21
CA GLY A 97 17.39 -14.88 -20.43
C GLY A 97 16.06 -15.56 -20.81
N THR A 98 15.10 -15.58 -19.90
CA THR A 98 13.75 -16.13 -20.09
C THR A 98 12.69 -15.10 -19.69
N ASN A 99 11.49 -15.25 -20.22
CA ASN A 99 10.41 -14.29 -20.00
C ASN A 99 9.55 -14.69 -18.79
N THR A 100 10.16 -14.67 -17.61
CA THR A 100 9.59 -15.22 -16.37
C THR A 100 8.92 -14.14 -15.53
N GLN A 101 8.00 -14.56 -14.66
CA GLN A 101 7.28 -13.67 -13.76
C GLN A 101 8.14 -13.36 -12.53
N VAL A 102 8.11 -12.11 -12.07
CA VAL A 102 8.69 -11.71 -10.79
C VAL A 102 7.67 -11.94 -9.67
N SER A 103 8.06 -12.64 -8.60
CA SER A 103 7.20 -12.81 -7.41
C SER A 103 7.41 -11.70 -6.39
N SER A 104 8.65 -11.24 -6.19
CA SER A 104 8.99 -10.22 -5.19
C SER A 104 10.11 -9.32 -5.68
N ILE A 105 10.02 -8.05 -5.29
CA ILE A 105 11.08 -7.04 -5.44
C ILE A 105 11.31 -6.45 -4.06
N SER A 106 12.57 -6.39 -3.64
CA SER A 106 12.96 -5.73 -2.40
C SER A 106 14.27 -4.99 -2.62
N PHE A 107 14.61 -4.11 -1.68
CA PHE A 107 15.84 -3.33 -1.78
C PHE A 107 16.56 -3.24 -0.44
N LEU A 108 17.86 -2.98 -0.51
CA LEU A 108 18.70 -2.63 0.62
C LEU A 108 19.61 -1.46 0.23
N ALA A 109 19.55 -0.37 0.98
CA ALA A 109 20.58 0.66 0.92
C ALA A 109 21.82 0.16 1.68
N LEU A 110 22.94 0.01 0.97
CA LEU A 110 24.23 -0.35 1.56
C LEU A 110 24.98 0.91 2.00
N THR A 111 24.88 1.97 1.21
CA THR A 111 25.44 3.29 1.49
C THR A 111 24.47 4.36 0.97
N ALA A 112 24.76 5.64 1.23
CA ALA A 112 23.99 6.75 0.68
C ALA A 112 23.89 6.74 -0.86
N THR A 113 24.82 6.08 -1.55
CA THR A 113 24.95 6.08 -3.02
C THR A 113 24.91 4.67 -3.65
N ALA A 114 24.74 3.63 -2.83
CA ALA A 114 24.74 2.26 -3.31
C ALA A 114 23.51 1.53 -2.78
N GLU A 115 22.66 1.11 -3.71
CA GLU A 115 21.48 0.32 -3.43
C GLU A 115 21.59 -1.04 -4.12
N VAL A 116 21.07 -2.06 -3.46
CA VAL A 116 20.89 -3.39 -4.02
C VAL A 116 19.42 -3.64 -4.18
N VAL A 117 18.99 -3.96 -5.40
CA VAL A 117 17.63 -4.44 -5.67
C VAL A 117 17.69 -5.95 -5.80
N THR A 118 16.94 -6.64 -4.94
CA THR A 118 16.81 -8.10 -4.96
C THR A 118 15.52 -8.46 -5.66
N LEU A 119 15.61 -9.34 -6.66
CA LEU A 119 14.51 -9.78 -7.50
C LEU A 119 14.32 -11.28 -7.36
N VAL A 120 13.08 -11.71 -7.15
CA VAL A 120 12.73 -13.13 -7.05
C VAL A 120 12.00 -13.55 -8.30
N GLU A 121 12.53 -14.55 -9.00
CA GLU A 121 11.81 -15.22 -10.07
C GLU A 121 10.77 -16.18 -9.48
N LYS A 122 9.54 -16.12 -9.99
CA LYS A 122 8.45 -16.99 -9.56
C LYS A 122 8.78 -18.44 -9.92
N GLY A 123 9.05 -19.25 -8.89
CA GLY A 123 9.48 -20.64 -9.06
C GLY A 123 10.91 -20.78 -9.59
N GLY A 124 11.73 -19.74 -9.45
CA GLY A 124 13.12 -19.71 -9.89
C GLY A 124 14.07 -19.24 -8.77
N PRO A 125 15.28 -18.79 -9.13
CA PRO A 125 16.27 -18.33 -8.18
C PRO A 125 16.04 -16.86 -7.77
N ILE A 126 16.89 -16.38 -6.86
CA ILE A 126 16.93 -14.98 -6.41
C ILE A 126 18.09 -14.28 -7.11
N TYR A 127 17.83 -13.11 -7.67
CA TYR A 127 18.80 -12.29 -8.40
C TYR A 127 19.14 -11.02 -7.62
N GLN A 128 20.41 -10.64 -7.64
CA GLN A 128 20.88 -9.37 -7.09
C GLN A 128 21.26 -8.40 -8.21
N LEU A 129 20.63 -7.23 -8.19
CA LEU A 129 20.90 -6.13 -9.12
C LEU A 129 21.56 -4.99 -8.36
N ASN A 130 22.76 -4.60 -8.79
CA ASN A 130 23.41 -3.42 -8.25
C ASN A 130 22.84 -2.18 -8.92
N VAL A 131 22.33 -1.26 -8.11
CA VAL A 131 21.84 0.04 -8.55
C VAL A 131 22.86 1.08 -8.09
N LEU A 132 23.53 1.71 -9.06
CA LEU A 132 24.44 2.81 -8.79
C LEU A 132 23.64 4.10 -8.93
N SER A 133 23.52 4.85 -7.84
CA SER A 133 23.06 6.23 -7.88
C SER A 133 24.27 7.15 -8.03
N ASP A 134 24.49 7.62 -9.26
CA ASP A 134 25.51 8.63 -9.54
C ASP A 134 24.82 9.97 -9.85
N GLY A 135 24.88 10.89 -8.90
CA GLY A 135 24.17 12.18 -8.92
C GLY A 135 22.65 12.04 -8.78
N ASP A 136 21.88 12.82 -9.54
CA ASP A 136 20.40 12.81 -9.52
C ASP A 136 19.77 11.55 -10.16
N ARG A 137 20.58 10.54 -10.53
CA ARG A 137 20.12 9.41 -11.35
C ARG A 137 20.56 8.07 -10.75
N ALA A 138 19.59 7.23 -10.43
CA ALA A 138 19.82 5.79 -10.37
C ALA A 138 19.97 5.29 -11.81
N ARG A 139 21.15 4.81 -12.17
CA ARG A 139 21.35 4.07 -13.42
C ARG A 139 21.57 2.62 -13.04
N TRP A 140 20.73 1.75 -13.60
CA TRP A 140 21.09 0.34 -13.65
C TRP A 140 22.22 0.18 -14.67
N ASP A 141 23.33 -0.43 -14.25
CA ASP A 141 24.39 -0.80 -15.18
C ASP A 141 23.92 -2.04 -15.96
N ILE A 142 23.18 -1.80 -17.05
CA ILE A 142 22.66 -2.84 -17.97
C ILE A 142 23.77 -3.76 -18.48
N THR A 143 25.02 -3.28 -18.48
CA THR A 143 26.15 -4.06 -19.00
C THR A 143 26.69 -5.09 -18.02
N ARG A 144 26.21 -5.08 -16.76
CA ARG A 144 26.59 -6.08 -15.76
C ARG A 144 25.44 -7.08 -15.59
N PRO A 145 25.65 -8.38 -15.86
CA PRO A 145 24.68 -9.41 -15.49
C PRO A 145 24.37 -9.33 -13.99
N ALA A 146 23.24 -9.92 -13.57
CA ALA A 146 22.91 -10.05 -12.14
C ALA A 146 24.16 -10.50 -11.39
N VAL A 147 24.57 -9.70 -10.40
CA VAL A 147 25.91 -9.83 -9.80
C VAL A 147 26.04 -11.20 -9.16
N ARG A 148 24.92 -11.71 -8.62
CA ARG A 148 24.79 -13.01 -8.00
C ARG A 148 23.39 -13.59 -8.23
N THR A 149 23.36 -14.91 -8.36
CA THR A 149 22.15 -15.73 -8.37
C THR A 149 22.24 -16.66 -7.16
N PHE A 150 21.22 -16.65 -6.31
CA PHE A 150 21.16 -17.46 -5.11
C PHE A 150 20.17 -18.61 -5.29
N GLY A 151 20.59 -19.81 -4.89
CA GLY A 151 19.79 -21.03 -4.83
C GLY A 151 19.17 -21.51 -6.16
N GLY A 152 18.39 -22.58 -6.05
CA GLY A 152 17.51 -23.12 -7.09
C GLY A 152 16.10 -23.34 -6.53
N ASN A 153 15.17 -23.83 -7.37
CA ASN A 153 13.82 -24.14 -6.93
C ASN A 153 13.59 -25.66 -6.89
N SER A 154 13.40 -26.20 -5.70
CA SER A 154 12.99 -27.58 -5.46
C SER A 154 12.24 -27.68 -4.14
N CYS A 155 10.99 -28.14 -4.20
CA CYS A 155 10.22 -28.49 -3.00
C CYS A 155 10.61 -29.84 -2.38
N LEU A 156 11.64 -30.51 -2.92
CA LEU A 156 12.14 -31.79 -2.44
C LEU A 156 13.52 -31.69 -1.79
N ASP A 157 14.30 -30.65 -2.12
CA ASP A 157 15.66 -30.45 -1.62
C ASP A 157 15.68 -29.35 -0.55
N PHE A 158 16.03 -29.70 0.69
CA PHE A 158 16.01 -28.78 1.83
C PHE A 158 17.00 -27.63 1.70
N THR A 159 18.03 -27.78 0.87
CA THR A 159 19.03 -26.75 0.57
C THR A 159 18.56 -25.75 -0.48
N GLN A 160 17.45 -26.04 -1.17
CA GLN A 160 16.85 -25.19 -2.18
C GLN A 160 15.57 -24.55 -1.67
N PHE A 161 15.09 -23.56 -2.43
CA PHE A 161 13.84 -22.89 -2.15
C PHE A 161 12.65 -23.70 -2.66
N CYS A 162 11.50 -23.59 -2.00
CA CYS A 162 10.23 -24.12 -2.51
C CYS A 162 9.28 -22.98 -2.85
N GLU A 163 9.28 -22.53 -4.12
CA GLU A 163 8.46 -21.40 -4.59
C GLU A 163 8.64 -20.14 -3.72
N VAL A 164 9.78 -19.45 -3.86
CA VAL A 164 10.03 -18.21 -3.11
C VAL A 164 8.92 -17.19 -3.36
N ALA A 165 8.22 -16.83 -2.27
CA ALA A 165 7.16 -15.85 -2.29
C ALA A 165 7.71 -14.43 -2.09
N SER A 166 8.62 -14.25 -1.13
CA SER A 166 9.30 -12.98 -0.91
C SER A 166 10.73 -13.14 -0.41
N VAL A 167 11.53 -12.11 -0.62
CA VAL A 167 12.88 -12.00 -0.07
C VAL A 167 13.03 -10.62 0.56
N THR A 168 13.58 -10.56 1.76
CA THR A 168 13.86 -9.30 2.45
C THR A 168 15.34 -9.22 2.77
N PRO A 169 16.09 -8.32 2.12
CA PRO A 169 17.52 -8.19 2.36
C PRO A 169 17.79 -7.55 3.73
N LEU A 170 18.89 -7.98 4.34
CA LEU A 170 19.42 -7.53 5.62
C LEU A 170 20.88 -7.07 5.42
N LEU A 171 21.43 -6.29 6.35
CA LEU A 171 22.85 -5.88 6.26
C LEU A 171 23.82 -7.07 6.22
N THR A 172 23.48 -8.19 6.87
CA THR A 172 24.31 -9.40 6.96
C THR A 172 23.89 -10.52 6.00
N GLY A 173 22.92 -10.30 5.12
CA GLY A 173 22.42 -11.33 4.21
C GLY A 173 20.97 -11.09 3.82
N PHE A 174 20.12 -12.10 3.84
CA PHE A 174 18.71 -11.92 3.52
C PHE A 174 17.85 -12.99 4.19
N VAL A 175 16.55 -12.72 4.24
CA VAL A 175 15.56 -13.68 4.71
C VAL A 175 14.63 -14.02 3.56
N VAL A 176 14.39 -15.31 3.37
CA VAL A 176 13.53 -15.86 2.34
C VAL A 176 12.25 -16.37 2.98
N VAL A 177 11.12 -15.98 2.41
CA VAL A 177 9.83 -16.63 2.64
C VAL A 177 9.54 -17.48 1.42
N ASP A 178 9.50 -18.79 1.62
CA ASP A 178 9.05 -19.75 0.62
C ASP A 178 7.66 -20.28 0.99
N ARG A 179 7.10 -21.18 0.19
CA ARG A 179 5.74 -21.72 0.39
C ARG A 179 5.47 -22.30 1.79
N HIS A 180 6.50 -22.69 2.52
CA HIS A 180 6.36 -23.42 3.78
C HIS A 180 7.24 -22.90 4.93
N ARG A 181 8.22 -22.06 4.64
CA ARG A 181 9.30 -21.74 5.57
C ARG A 181 9.67 -20.27 5.50
N LEU A 182 10.24 -19.83 6.62
CA LEU A 182 11.02 -18.62 6.75
C LEU A 182 12.48 -19.05 6.98
N GLN A 183 13.40 -18.59 6.13
CA GLN A 183 14.82 -18.97 6.19
C GLN A 183 15.72 -17.75 6.21
N GLU A 184 16.59 -17.65 7.20
CA GLU A 184 17.59 -16.58 7.29
C GLU A 184 18.93 -17.07 6.74
N PHE A 185 19.51 -16.32 5.81
CA PHE A 185 20.81 -16.59 5.19
C PHE A 185 21.82 -15.51 5.60
N ASN A 186 23.03 -15.94 5.92
CA ASN A 186 24.18 -15.05 6.04
C ASN A 186 24.89 -14.96 4.70
N VAL A 187 24.95 -13.75 4.15
CA VAL A 187 25.62 -13.48 2.88
C VAL A 187 26.37 -12.17 3.00
N SER A 188 27.65 -12.19 2.63
CA SER A 188 28.41 -10.97 2.46
C SER A 188 28.06 -10.33 1.12
N TRP A 189 27.65 -9.07 1.13
CA TRP A 189 27.24 -8.33 -0.07
C TRP A 189 28.41 -7.94 -1.02
N GLY A 190 29.58 -8.60 -0.93
CA GLY A 190 30.78 -8.32 -1.73
C GLY A 190 31.36 -9.56 -2.42
N GLU A 191 32.29 -9.37 -3.37
CA GLU A 191 32.77 -10.36 -4.37
C GLU A 191 33.43 -11.66 -3.85
N SER A 192 33.59 -11.87 -2.54
CA SER A 192 34.19 -13.11 -2.02
C SER A 192 33.31 -14.33 -2.26
N GLU A 193 33.93 -15.48 -2.53
CA GLU A 193 33.32 -16.82 -2.65
C GLU A 193 32.76 -17.33 -1.31
N SER A 194 32.13 -16.47 -0.50
CA SER A 194 31.50 -16.91 0.74
C SER A 194 30.33 -17.83 0.40
N SER A 195 30.38 -19.07 0.85
CA SER A 195 29.26 -20.01 0.75
C SER A 195 28.04 -19.43 1.47
N GLU A 196 26.88 -19.49 0.81
CA GLU A 196 25.60 -19.22 1.46
C GLU A 196 25.42 -20.18 2.64
N VAL A 197 25.27 -19.62 3.85
CA VAL A 197 24.99 -20.43 5.04
C VAL A 197 23.61 -20.05 5.55
N ALA A 198 22.67 -21.00 5.45
CA ALA A 198 21.40 -20.91 6.15
C ALA A 198 21.68 -20.89 7.66
N LEU A 199 21.40 -19.76 8.29
CA LEU A 199 21.59 -19.56 9.73
C LEU A 199 20.43 -20.15 10.51
N ASN A 200 19.23 -19.97 10.00
CA ASN A 200 18.02 -20.32 10.70
C ASN A 200 16.88 -20.70 9.76
N THR A 201 15.96 -21.51 10.25
CA THR A 201 14.75 -21.88 9.53
C THR A 201 13.61 -22.06 10.52
N MET A 202 12.49 -21.37 10.26
CA MET A 202 11.20 -21.60 10.91
C MET A 202 10.22 -22.19 9.90
N GLY A 203 9.43 -23.16 10.32
CA GLY A 203 8.58 -23.96 9.44
C GLY A 203 9.25 -25.27 9.03
N LYS A 204 8.50 -26.12 8.32
CA LYS A 204 8.96 -27.43 7.85
C LYS A 204 8.72 -27.55 6.36
N MET A 205 9.66 -28.20 5.67
CA MET A 205 9.48 -28.56 4.26
C MET A 205 8.52 -29.75 4.14
N ASN A 206 7.64 -29.71 3.14
CA ASN A 206 6.62 -30.73 2.87
C ASN A 206 5.53 -30.90 3.95
N MET A 207 4.34 -31.31 3.50
CA MET A 207 3.13 -31.51 4.29
C MET A 207 3.22 -32.72 5.24
N GLU A 208 4.20 -32.77 6.14
CA GLU A 208 3.96 -33.48 7.40
C GLU A 208 2.67 -32.88 7.97
N ALA A 209 1.68 -33.74 8.27
CA ALA A 209 0.33 -33.31 8.63
C ALA A 209 0.40 -32.15 9.63
N PRO A 210 -0.37 -31.06 9.42
CA PRO A 210 -0.26 -29.87 10.22
C PRO A 210 -0.42 -30.25 11.69
N ILE A 211 0.66 -30.09 12.46
CA ILE A 211 0.60 -30.18 13.89
C ILE A 211 0.10 -28.79 14.30
N LEU A 212 -1.14 -28.70 14.78
CA LEU A 212 -1.78 -27.47 15.25
C LEU A 212 -0.95 -26.83 16.39
N GLN A 213 0.11 -26.12 16.02
CA GLN A 213 0.97 -25.34 16.88
C GLN A 213 1.00 -23.93 16.34
N ASP A 214 0.89 -22.95 17.24
CA ASP A 214 0.78 -21.53 16.90
C ASP A 214 1.95 -21.02 16.04
N ALA A 215 3.10 -21.69 16.04
CA ALA A 215 4.28 -21.33 15.26
C ALA A 215 4.33 -21.92 13.83
N GLN A 216 3.34 -22.72 13.40
CA GLN A 216 3.35 -23.30 12.06
C GLN A 216 2.96 -22.28 10.98
N LEU A 217 3.76 -22.20 9.92
CA LEU A 217 3.48 -21.42 8.71
C LEU A 217 2.67 -22.26 7.72
N PHE A 218 1.72 -21.63 7.03
CA PHE A 218 0.96 -22.22 5.93
C PHE A 218 0.77 -21.20 4.81
N PHE A 219 1.54 -21.39 3.74
CA PHE A 219 1.57 -20.47 2.60
C PHE A 219 1.90 -19.02 3.00
N PRO A 220 3.01 -18.78 3.72
CA PRO A 220 3.43 -17.41 3.98
C PRO A 220 3.84 -16.75 2.66
N THR A 221 3.45 -15.49 2.47
CA THR A 221 3.66 -14.79 1.19
C THR A 221 4.62 -13.62 1.30
N TYR A 222 4.71 -12.99 2.47
CA TYR A 222 5.47 -11.77 2.65
C TYR A 222 6.16 -11.71 4.02
N LEU A 223 7.30 -11.02 4.06
CA LEU A 223 8.05 -10.70 5.26
C LEU A 223 8.34 -9.21 5.32
N ALA A 224 8.05 -8.59 6.46
CA ALA A 224 8.58 -7.27 6.79
C ALA A 224 9.48 -7.35 8.01
N VAL A 225 10.53 -6.52 7.99
CA VAL A 225 11.56 -6.49 9.03
C VAL A 225 11.40 -5.20 9.81
N TYR A 226 11.28 -5.31 11.13
CA TYR A 226 11.48 -4.19 12.03
C TYR A 226 12.96 -3.83 12.03
N LYS A 227 13.29 -2.67 11.46
CA LYS A 227 14.61 -2.08 11.62
C LYS A 227 14.64 -1.44 13.00
N SER A 228 15.48 -1.97 13.88
CA SER A 228 15.73 -1.32 15.16
C SER A 228 16.28 0.08 14.90
N VAL A 229 15.70 1.07 15.56
CA VAL A 229 16.25 2.42 15.54
C VAL A 229 17.37 2.41 16.56
N ASN A 230 18.58 2.82 16.15
CA ASN A 230 19.62 3.10 17.12
C ASN A 230 19.09 4.26 17.97
N ASN A 231 18.91 4.01 19.27
CA ASN A 231 18.66 5.04 20.28
C ASN A 231 17.30 5.80 20.18
N THR A 232 16.29 5.31 20.92
CA THR A 232 15.15 6.02 21.59
C THR A 232 13.80 6.31 20.96
N HIS A 233 13.54 6.16 19.66
CA HIS A 233 12.31 6.71 19.05
C HIS A 233 12.22 8.27 19.09
N ILE A 234 13.18 8.97 19.71
CA ILE A 234 13.15 10.42 19.93
C ILE A 234 14.32 11.14 19.23
N SER A 235 15.53 10.55 19.21
CA SER A 235 16.71 11.09 18.51
C SER A 235 17.85 10.06 18.48
N ASP A 236 18.63 10.03 17.38
CA ASP A 236 19.87 9.24 17.26
C ASP A 236 20.89 9.55 18.39
N GLU A 237 20.73 10.69 19.09
CA GLU A 237 21.61 11.19 20.15
C GLU A 237 21.18 10.81 21.59
N LEU A 238 19.97 10.28 21.81
CA LEU A 238 19.44 10.00 23.16
C LEU A 238 19.53 8.50 23.52
N GLU A 239 19.87 8.11 24.76
CA GLU A 239 19.97 6.70 25.18
C GLU A 239 18.61 5.97 25.25
N ILE A 240 18.51 4.73 24.74
CA ILE A 240 17.26 3.92 24.71
C ILE A 240 16.48 4.10 26.00
N SER A 241 15.32 4.74 25.87
CA SER A 241 14.47 5.05 27.01
C SER A 241 14.03 3.73 27.66
N PRO A 242 14.04 3.62 29.00
CA PRO A 242 13.53 2.45 29.72
C PRO A 242 12.08 2.05 29.38
N LEU A 243 11.38 2.88 28.62
CA LEU A 243 10.00 2.69 28.14
C LEU A 243 9.87 1.72 26.98
N PHE A 244 10.94 1.59 26.19
CA PHE A 244 10.98 0.71 25.04
C PHE A 244 12.18 -0.22 25.20
N PRO A 245 12.19 -1.09 26.24
CA PRO A 245 13.31 -2.00 26.49
C PRO A 245 13.59 -2.93 25.30
N HIS A 246 12.61 -3.10 24.41
CA HIS A 246 12.69 -3.91 23.21
C HIS A 246 12.90 -3.11 21.91
N ALA A 247 13.15 -1.80 21.98
CA ALA A 247 13.37 -0.96 20.79
C ALA A 247 14.58 -1.39 19.93
N ALA A 248 15.61 -1.93 20.59
CA ALA A 248 16.82 -2.42 19.95
C ALA A 248 16.69 -3.87 19.42
N ASP A 249 15.63 -4.58 19.78
CA ASP A 249 15.42 -5.94 19.30
C ASP A 249 15.15 -5.96 17.80
N ARG A 250 15.45 -7.11 17.18
CA ARG A 250 15.13 -7.36 15.78
C ARG A 250 13.87 -8.19 15.70
N TYR A 251 12.89 -7.72 14.95
CA TYR A 251 11.62 -8.41 14.78
C TYR A 251 11.28 -8.67 13.32
N PHE A 252 10.62 -9.80 13.08
CA PHE A 252 10.07 -10.18 11.79
C PHE A 252 8.55 -10.30 11.87
N PHE A 253 7.88 -9.81 10.83
CA PHE A 253 6.45 -9.96 10.63
C PHE A 253 6.21 -10.77 9.37
N VAL A 254 5.46 -11.85 9.47
CA VAL A 254 5.19 -12.76 8.35
C VAL A 254 3.69 -12.75 8.05
N ALA A 255 3.33 -12.47 6.80
CA ALA A 255 1.96 -12.64 6.32
C ALA A 255 1.73 -14.12 6.04
N ASP A 256 1.16 -14.82 7.00
CA ASP A 256 0.85 -16.25 6.95
C ASP A 256 -0.49 -16.43 6.25
N THR A 257 -0.48 -16.22 4.92
CA THR A 257 -1.68 -16.02 4.11
C THR A 257 -2.66 -17.17 4.20
N GLY A 258 -2.19 -18.41 4.21
CA GLY A 258 -3.04 -19.58 4.32
C GLY A 258 -3.68 -19.74 5.71
N HIS A 259 -3.09 -19.15 6.76
CA HIS A 259 -3.68 -19.12 8.10
C HIS A 259 -4.39 -17.81 8.43
N HIS A 260 -4.56 -16.89 7.46
CA HIS A 260 -5.33 -15.66 7.65
C HIS A 260 -4.83 -14.76 8.80
N ARG A 261 -3.51 -14.75 9.04
CA ARG A 261 -2.89 -14.05 10.18
C ARG A 261 -1.57 -13.38 9.83
N VAL A 262 -1.11 -12.49 10.69
CA VAL A 262 0.27 -11.97 10.69
C VAL A 262 1.00 -12.51 11.91
N MET A 263 2.10 -13.24 11.69
CA MET A 263 2.94 -13.76 12.77
C MET A 263 3.99 -12.73 13.18
N PHE A 264 4.20 -12.61 14.49
CA PHE A 264 5.22 -11.77 15.11
C PHE A 264 6.32 -12.63 15.71
N ILE A 265 7.55 -12.45 15.22
CA ILE A 265 8.70 -13.31 15.53
C ILE A 265 9.83 -12.45 16.08
N ASN A 266 10.39 -12.87 17.22
CA ASN A 266 11.66 -12.37 17.72
C ASN A 266 12.80 -12.95 16.89
N ALA A 267 13.60 -12.08 16.29
CA ALA A 267 14.78 -12.42 15.52
C ALA A 267 16.05 -11.74 16.09
N SER A 268 16.06 -11.27 17.34
CA SER A 268 17.22 -10.62 17.96
C SER A 268 18.47 -11.50 17.96
N SER A 269 18.30 -12.82 17.99
CA SER A 269 19.41 -13.77 17.80
C SER A 269 19.40 -14.32 16.38
N HIS A 270 20.54 -14.24 15.69
CA HIS A 270 20.73 -14.90 14.39
C HIS A 270 20.61 -16.44 14.45
N SER A 271 20.79 -17.04 15.63
CA SER A 271 20.71 -18.50 15.81
C SER A 271 19.31 -19.01 16.16
N SER A 272 18.35 -18.14 16.52
CA SER A 272 17.01 -18.55 16.91
C SER A 272 15.92 -17.58 16.43
N LEU A 273 14.96 -18.08 15.66
CA LEU A 273 13.69 -17.40 15.37
C LEU A 273 12.67 -17.88 16.40
N GLN A 274 12.20 -16.98 17.26
CA GLN A 274 11.25 -17.31 18.32
C GLN A 274 9.89 -16.68 18.02
N TYR A 275 8.87 -17.51 17.83
CA TYR A 275 7.48 -17.05 17.77
C TYR A 275 7.12 -16.32 19.07
N ILE A 276 6.55 -15.11 18.96
CA ILE A 276 6.01 -14.36 20.08
C ILE A 276 4.49 -14.55 20.12
N GLU A 277 3.81 -14.12 19.07
CA GLU A 277 2.35 -14.20 18.93
C GLU A 277 1.94 -14.04 17.46
N SER A 278 0.63 -14.01 17.20
CA SER A 278 0.09 -13.64 15.90
C SER A 278 -1.14 -12.75 16.06
N TYR A 279 -1.36 -11.87 15.09
CA TYR A 279 -2.59 -11.11 14.97
C TYR A 279 -3.49 -11.77 13.91
N GLY A 280 -4.75 -12.03 14.27
CA GLY A 280 -5.66 -12.88 13.51
C GLY A 280 -5.80 -14.28 14.11
N VAL A 281 -6.89 -14.96 13.76
CA VAL A 281 -7.18 -16.32 14.25
C VAL A 281 -6.68 -17.34 13.22
N MET A 282 -5.82 -18.25 13.65
CA MET A 282 -5.22 -19.25 12.78
C MET A 282 -6.28 -20.05 12.02
N GLY A 283 -6.21 -19.97 10.68
CA GLY A 283 -7.09 -20.73 9.78
C GLY A 283 -8.51 -20.20 9.68
N GLU A 284 -8.83 -19.07 10.32
CA GLU A 284 -10.15 -18.45 10.29
C GLU A 284 -10.07 -17.10 9.57
N ALA A 285 -10.64 -17.04 8.36
CA ALA A 285 -10.78 -15.79 7.63
C ALA A 285 -11.75 -14.84 8.36
N ARG A 286 -11.32 -13.60 8.58
CA ARG A 286 -12.13 -12.53 9.21
C ARG A 286 -12.07 -11.25 8.41
N SER A 287 -13.12 -10.44 8.51
CA SER A 287 -13.24 -9.11 7.91
C SER A 287 -13.40 -8.00 8.92
N ASP A 288 -13.47 -8.33 10.22
CA ASP A 288 -13.57 -7.37 11.32
C ASP A 288 -12.17 -6.95 11.81
N THR A 289 -12.13 -6.21 12.92
CA THR A 289 -10.91 -5.73 13.58
C THR A 289 -10.22 -6.81 14.43
N THR A 290 -10.41 -8.10 14.12
CA THR A 290 -9.83 -9.21 14.90
C THR A 290 -9.05 -10.21 14.05
N GLY A 291 -9.00 -10.01 12.74
CA GLY A 291 -8.20 -10.85 11.85
C GLY A 291 -8.20 -10.39 10.40
N PHE A 292 -7.78 -11.28 9.52
CA PHE A 292 -7.59 -11.00 8.11
C PHE A 292 -8.31 -12.01 7.22
N ASN A 293 -8.42 -11.69 5.95
CA ASN A 293 -8.79 -12.63 4.91
C ASN A 293 -7.75 -12.57 3.79
N PHE A 294 -6.78 -13.49 3.87
CA PHE A 294 -5.72 -13.63 2.88
C PHE A 294 -4.73 -12.44 2.92
N PRO A 295 -4.08 -12.18 4.07
CA PRO A 295 -3.09 -11.11 4.17
C PRO A 295 -1.91 -11.38 3.23
N MET A 296 -1.44 -10.36 2.52
CA MET A 296 -0.37 -10.46 1.52
C MET A 296 0.79 -9.52 1.89
N GLY A 297 0.96 -8.40 1.18
CA GLY A 297 2.04 -7.44 1.39
C GLY A 297 2.10 -6.90 2.83
N LEU A 298 3.32 -6.76 3.33
CA LEU A 298 3.61 -6.13 4.61
C LEU A 298 4.63 -5.00 4.46
N ALA A 299 4.48 -3.96 5.25
CA ALA A 299 5.52 -2.96 5.44
C ALA A 299 5.53 -2.48 6.90
N VAL A 300 6.69 -2.09 7.41
CA VAL A 300 6.83 -1.60 8.80
C VAL A 300 7.34 -0.17 8.76
N MET A 301 6.61 0.73 9.40
CA MET A 301 7.03 2.12 9.64
C MET A 301 7.64 2.21 11.03
N VAL A 302 8.91 2.62 11.09
CA VAL A 302 9.65 2.83 12.34
C VAL A 302 10.45 4.13 12.26
N PRO A 303 10.36 5.02 13.27
CA PRO A 303 9.29 5.04 14.27
C PRO A 303 7.94 5.33 13.62
N THR A 304 6.85 4.91 14.27
CA THR A 304 5.50 5.39 13.90
C THR A 304 5.22 6.71 14.61
N ASP A 305 4.38 7.57 14.05
CA ASP A 305 4.02 8.84 14.70
C ASP A 305 3.33 8.64 16.05
N GLU A 306 2.59 7.54 16.22
CA GLU A 306 2.00 7.17 17.50
C GLU A 306 3.02 6.84 18.59
N SER A 307 4.28 6.57 18.22
CA SER A 307 5.35 6.33 19.19
C SER A 307 5.66 7.54 20.05
N PHE A 308 5.30 8.74 19.56
CA PHE A 308 5.38 9.93 20.39
C PHE A 308 4.36 9.84 21.53
N TYR A 309 3.12 9.45 21.26
CA TYR A 309 2.02 9.56 22.24
C TYR A 309 1.87 8.36 23.17
N GLY A 310 2.31 7.18 22.73
CA GLY A 310 2.05 5.92 23.42
C GLY A 310 3.28 5.04 23.61
N LEU A 311 3.07 3.90 24.25
CA LEU A 311 4.07 2.83 24.30
C LEU A 311 4.06 2.02 22.98
N VAL A 312 4.01 2.71 21.85
CA VAL A 312 4.02 2.15 20.50
C VAL A 312 5.41 2.34 19.91
N MET A 313 5.94 1.31 19.27
CA MET A 313 7.28 1.30 18.69
C MET A 313 7.23 1.49 17.16
N ALA A 314 6.25 0.86 16.52
CA ALA A 314 6.13 0.81 15.07
C ALA A 314 4.68 0.60 14.64
N ALA A 315 4.40 0.92 13.38
CA ALA A 315 3.17 0.52 12.69
C ALA A 315 3.50 -0.51 11.63
N VAL A 316 2.75 -1.61 11.62
CA VAL A 316 2.84 -2.69 10.62
C VAL A 316 1.61 -2.58 9.71
N PHE A 317 1.84 -2.32 8.43
CA PHE A 317 0.79 -2.20 7.42
C PHE A 317 0.63 -3.53 6.69
N VAL A 318 -0.62 -3.97 6.54
CA VAL A 318 -0.98 -5.28 6.02
C VAL A 318 -2.00 -5.11 4.90
N ALA A 319 -1.65 -5.54 3.68
CA ALA A 319 -2.60 -5.64 2.59
C ALA A 319 -3.51 -6.85 2.82
N ASP A 320 -4.76 -6.59 3.21
CA ASP A 320 -5.76 -7.61 3.50
C ASP A 320 -6.58 -7.88 2.24
N ARG A 321 -5.99 -8.72 1.37
CA ARG A 321 -6.35 -8.86 -0.03
C ARG A 321 -7.84 -9.09 -0.26
N ARG A 322 -8.44 -10.08 0.40
CA ARG A 322 -9.85 -10.46 0.13
C ARG A 322 -10.85 -9.54 0.82
N ASN A 323 -10.41 -8.73 1.77
CA ASN A 323 -11.23 -7.70 2.39
C ASN A 323 -11.04 -6.33 1.73
N ASN A 324 -10.20 -6.21 0.69
CA ASN A 324 -10.04 -4.97 -0.08
C ASN A 324 -9.68 -3.75 0.80
N ARG A 325 -8.82 -3.99 1.82
CA ARG A 325 -8.38 -2.97 2.78
C ARG A 325 -6.89 -3.02 3.03
N LEU A 326 -6.37 -1.92 3.57
CA LEU A 326 -5.06 -1.89 4.20
C LEU A 326 -5.28 -1.76 5.70
N VAL A 327 -4.76 -2.70 6.48
CA VAL A 327 -4.83 -2.67 7.94
C VAL A 327 -3.53 -2.12 8.50
N LYS A 328 -3.64 -1.26 9.51
CA LYS A 328 -2.53 -0.80 10.33
C LYS A 328 -2.59 -1.53 11.67
N LEU A 329 -1.51 -2.22 12.02
CA LEU A 329 -1.30 -2.79 13.36
C LEU A 329 -0.27 -1.94 14.10
N LEU A 330 -0.45 -1.74 15.39
CA LEU A 330 0.51 -1.08 16.28
C LEU A 330 1.33 -2.14 16.99
N LEU A 331 2.65 -2.08 16.86
CA LEU A 331 3.57 -2.83 17.71
C LEU A 331 3.83 -1.99 18.96
N GLY A 332 3.41 -2.46 20.13
CA GLY A 332 3.60 -1.71 21.37
C GLY A 332 3.28 -2.50 22.62
N TYR A 333 3.32 -1.85 23.77
CA TYR A 333 3.01 -2.48 25.05
C TYR A 333 1.55 -2.20 25.43
N ARG A 334 0.81 -3.27 25.75
CA ARG A 334 -0.58 -3.17 26.20
C ARG A 334 -0.58 -2.62 27.63
N ARG A 335 -0.67 -1.30 27.77
CA ARG A 335 -0.58 -0.64 29.07
C ARG A 335 -1.77 -1.02 29.96
N ASP A 336 -1.50 -1.47 31.17
CA ASP A 336 -2.36 -1.16 32.32
C ASP A 336 -1.83 0.16 32.90
N PRO A 337 -2.58 1.28 32.82
CA PRO A 337 -2.15 2.57 33.37
C PRO A 337 -1.84 2.52 34.88
N SER A 338 -2.25 1.46 35.59
CA SER A 338 -1.98 1.27 37.01
C SER A 338 -0.65 0.60 37.36
N GLN A 339 0.07 -0.02 36.40
CA GLN A 339 1.32 -0.73 36.68
C GLN A 339 2.54 0.02 36.12
N PRO A 340 3.43 0.57 36.99
CA PRO A 340 4.54 1.42 36.56
C PRO A 340 5.77 0.67 36.04
N GLN A 341 5.79 -0.67 36.00
CA GLN A 341 6.96 -1.43 35.56
C GLN A 341 6.60 -2.56 34.59
N ASN A 342 6.76 -2.30 33.29
CA ASN A 342 6.68 -3.31 32.22
C ASN A 342 7.92 -4.22 32.19
N LYS A 343 8.56 -4.51 33.33
CA LYS A 343 9.78 -5.30 33.37
C LYS A 343 9.45 -6.76 33.01
N GLY A 344 9.62 -7.10 31.74
CA GLY A 344 9.44 -8.45 31.20
C GLY A 344 8.24 -8.63 30.28
N GLU A 345 7.40 -7.61 30.09
CA GLU A 345 6.35 -7.66 29.07
C GLU A 345 6.96 -7.58 27.68
N LYS A 346 6.59 -8.51 26.80
CA LYS A 346 6.95 -8.44 25.38
C LYS A 346 6.02 -7.46 24.68
N PRO A 347 6.48 -6.73 23.64
CA PRO A 347 5.57 -5.95 22.83
C PRO A 347 4.54 -6.86 22.16
N THR A 348 3.39 -6.29 21.84
CA THR A 348 2.28 -6.98 21.19
C THR A 348 1.78 -6.22 19.97
N LEU A 349 1.18 -6.93 19.03
CA LEU A 349 0.44 -6.39 17.89
C LEU A 349 -1.00 -6.07 18.30
N MET A 350 -1.37 -4.81 18.11
CA MET A 350 -2.70 -4.28 18.40
C MET A 350 -3.32 -3.73 17.12
N TRP A 351 -4.66 -3.74 17.01
CA TRP A 351 -5.33 -3.03 15.93
C TRP A 351 -5.03 -1.54 16.04
N GLY A 352 -4.62 -0.93 14.92
CA GLY A 352 -4.23 0.46 14.83
C GLY A 352 -5.02 1.29 13.85
N GLY A 353 -5.99 0.69 13.15
CA GLY A 353 -6.77 1.35 12.11
C GLY A 353 -6.78 0.63 10.79
N GLU A 354 -7.54 1.16 9.85
CA GLU A 354 -7.59 0.64 8.48
C GLU A 354 -7.91 1.73 7.46
N TYR A 355 -7.51 1.46 6.23
CA TYR A 355 -8.10 2.08 5.05
C TYR A 355 -9.04 1.06 4.42
N TYR A 356 -10.35 1.27 4.57
CA TYR A 356 -11.39 0.43 3.98
C TYR A 356 -12.49 1.28 3.36
N ARG A 357 -13.16 0.74 2.32
CA ARG A 357 -14.32 1.37 1.68
C ARG A 357 -15.57 0.93 2.38
N ASP A 358 -16.32 1.87 2.91
CA ASP A 358 -17.70 1.58 3.27
C ASP A 358 -18.51 1.27 2.00
N ILE A 359 -18.82 -0.03 1.79
CA ILE A 359 -19.62 -0.52 0.66
C ILE A 359 -21.08 -0.03 0.77
N ALA A 360 -21.52 0.45 1.94
CA ALA A 360 -22.88 0.93 2.17
C ALA A 360 -23.08 2.43 1.87
N GLY A 361 -22.00 3.21 1.70
CA GLY A 361 -22.05 4.66 1.47
C GLY A 361 -21.81 5.04 0.01
N ALA A 362 -22.63 5.94 -0.55
CA ALA A 362 -22.66 6.36 -1.95
C ALA A 362 -21.38 7.05 -2.53
N GLN A 363 -20.23 6.93 -1.88
CA GLN A 363 -18.95 7.41 -2.39
C GLN A 363 -18.14 6.25 -2.97
N TYR A 364 -18.46 5.91 -4.22
CA TYR A 364 -17.85 4.85 -5.03
C TYR A 364 -16.35 5.05 -5.35
N ASN A 365 -15.55 5.79 -4.59
CA ASN A 365 -14.16 6.11 -4.96
C ASN A 365 -13.08 5.71 -3.93
N GLN A 366 -13.38 4.92 -2.88
CA GLN A 366 -12.47 4.77 -1.73
C GLN A 366 -12.15 3.32 -1.25
N SER A 367 -12.13 2.28 -2.11
CA SER A 367 -11.51 0.97 -1.73
C SER A 367 -10.26 0.70 -2.52
N LEU A 368 -9.38 -0.09 -1.92
CA LEU A 368 -8.37 -0.84 -2.64
C LEU A 368 -9.01 -2.01 -3.38
N TYR A 369 -8.46 -2.39 -4.54
CA TYR A 369 -8.92 -3.49 -5.37
C TYR A 369 -7.85 -4.57 -5.44
N ASP A 370 -8.07 -5.65 -4.69
CA ASP A 370 -7.12 -6.76 -4.58
C ASP A 370 -5.71 -6.27 -4.16
N PRO A 371 -5.56 -5.61 -3.00
CA PRO A 371 -4.26 -5.11 -2.55
C PRO A 371 -3.32 -6.28 -2.27
N VAL A 372 -2.12 -6.24 -2.85
CA VAL A 372 -1.17 -7.37 -2.84
C VAL A 372 0.20 -7.01 -2.29
N GLY A 373 0.65 -5.77 -2.48
CA GLY A 373 1.96 -5.31 -2.04
C GLY A 373 1.83 -4.03 -1.22
N VAL A 374 2.73 -3.87 -0.24
CA VAL A 374 2.83 -2.64 0.56
C VAL A 374 4.30 -2.23 0.62
N SER A 375 4.58 -0.95 0.43
CA SER A 375 5.92 -0.39 0.61
C SER A 375 5.83 0.97 1.27
N ILE A 376 6.85 1.35 2.03
CA ILE A 376 6.88 2.63 2.74
C ILE A 376 8.04 3.44 2.21
N TYR A 377 7.76 4.70 1.88
CA TYR A 377 8.77 5.69 1.58
C TYR A 377 8.52 6.90 2.47
N ARG A 378 9.42 7.12 3.43
CA ARG A 378 9.25 8.14 4.48
C ARG A 378 7.96 7.88 5.27
N HIS A 379 7.00 8.80 5.17
CA HIS A 379 5.67 8.71 5.81
C HIS A 379 4.58 8.23 4.83
N TRP A 380 4.90 8.08 3.55
CA TRP A 380 3.95 7.64 2.55
C TRP A 380 3.87 6.12 2.51
N ILE A 381 2.65 5.61 2.42
CA ILE A 381 2.35 4.19 2.35
C ILE A 381 1.85 3.91 0.94
N PHE A 382 2.63 3.15 0.19
CA PHE A 382 2.28 2.72 -1.16
C PHE A 382 1.61 1.35 -1.08
N VAL A 383 0.51 1.18 -1.79
CA VAL A 383 -0.24 -0.07 -1.87
C VAL A 383 -0.44 -0.42 -3.33
N SER A 384 0.06 -1.57 -3.77
CA SER A 384 -0.19 -2.05 -5.14
C SER A 384 -1.48 -2.85 -5.18
N GLU A 385 -2.33 -2.47 -6.13
CA GLU A 385 -3.64 -3.08 -6.40
C GLU A 385 -3.57 -3.93 -7.67
N ALA A 386 -3.73 -5.25 -7.53
CA ALA A 386 -3.61 -6.17 -8.66
C ALA A 386 -4.80 -6.03 -9.63
N GLU A 387 -6.02 -5.89 -9.10
CA GLU A 387 -7.23 -5.71 -9.90
C GLU A 387 -7.46 -4.23 -10.27
N GLY A 388 -7.11 -3.31 -9.37
CA GLY A 388 -7.18 -1.87 -9.62
C GLY A 388 -6.18 -1.38 -10.66
N ASN A 389 -5.12 -2.15 -10.91
CA ASN A 389 -4.01 -1.81 -11.80
C ASN A 389 -3.43 -0.41 -11.49
N ALA A 390 -3.27 -0.13 -10.20
CA ALA A 390 -2.79 1.15 -9.69
C ALA A 390 -1.86 0.91 -8.49
N ILE A 391 -1.10 1.94 -8.14
CA ILE A 391 -0.42 2.03 -6.85
C ILE A 391 -1.04 3.19 -6.09
N THR A 392 -1.82 2.87 -5.07
CA THR A 392 -2.47 3.85 -4.20
C THR A 392 -1.49 4.34 -3.15
N VAL A 393 -1.45 5.66 -2.96
CA VAL A 393 -0.59 6.34 -2.00
C VAL A 393 -1.45 6.84 -0.87
N LEU A 394 -1.14 6.38 0.34
CA LEU A 394 -1.82 6.72 1.58
C LEU A 394 -0.83 7.38 2.55
N THR A 395 -1.37 7.97 3.61
CA THR A 395 -0.62 8.40 4.79
C THR A 395 -1.41 8.08 6.06
N THR A 396 -0.75 8.03 7.22
CA THR A 396 -1.48 7.96 8.49
C THR A 396 -2.26 9.26 8.74
N ASN A 397 -3.47 9.15 9.30
CA ASN A 397 -4.18 10.31 9.82
C ASN A 397 -3.65 10.61 11.22
N TYR A 398 -2.84 11.65 11.35
CA TYR A 398 -2.21 12.03 12.62
C TYR A 398 -3.20 12.60 13.65
N MET A 399 -4.40 13.00 13.23
CA MET A 399 -5.45 13.50 14.11
C MET A 399 -6.41 12.40 14.55
N GLN A 400 -6.60 11.37 13.72
CA GLN A 400 -7.41 10.17 14.01
C GLN A 400 -6.57 8.94 13.69
N HIS A 401 -5.77 8.49 14.65
CA HIS A 401 -4.73 7.47 14.43
C HIS A 401 -5.24 6.11 13.92
N ASP A 402 -6.54 5.85 14.07
CA ASP A 402 -7.25 4.68 13.56
C ASP A 402 -7.68 4.80 12.09
N GLU A 403 -7.39 5.93 11.44
CA GLU A 403 -7.69 6.18 10.03
C GLU A 403 -6.42 6.36 9.20
N LEU A 404 -6.55 6.05 7.91
CA LEU A 404 -5.55 6.30 6.88
C LEU A 404 -6.15 7.23 5.83
N LEU A 405 -5.37 8.20 5.37
CA LEU A 405 -5.81 9.18 4.38
C LEU A 405 -5.34 8.79 3.00
N TYR A 406 -6.25 8.87 2.03
CA TYR A 406 -5.93 8.79 0.61
C TYR A 406 -5.24 10.07 0.13
N ILE A 407 -4.15 9.92 -0.62
CA ILE A 407 -3.39 11.04 -1.17
C ILE A 407 -3.54 11.11 -2.69
N THR A 408 -3.19 10.02 -3.37
CA THR A 408 -3.21 9.93 -4.84
C THR A 408 -3.07 8.49 -5.30
N GLU A 409 -3.29 8.26 -6.58
CA GLU A 409 -2.96 7.01 -7.27
C GLU A 409 -1.89 7.23 -8.34
N LEU A 410 -1.07 6.19 -8.56
CA LEU A 410 -0.14 6.11 -9.68
C LEU A 410 -0.65 5.04 -10.66
N TYR A 411 -0.92 5.46 -11.90
CA TYR A 411 -1.47 4.60 -12.93
C TYR A 411 -0.42 4.22 -13.97
N PRO A 412 -0.29 2.94 -14.34
CA PRO A 412 0.57 2.53 -15.43
C PRO A 412 0.07 3.09 -16.76
N ALA A 413 0.95 3.17 -17.76
CA ALA A 413 0.55 3.55 -19.10
C ALA A 413 -0.50 2.59 -19.68
N PRO A 414 -1.38 3.03 -20.60
CA PRO A 414 -2.39 2.17 -21.21
C PRO A 414 -1.77 0.91 -21.84
N GLY A 415 -2.34 -0.26 -21.53
CA GLY A 415 -1.84 -1.56 -21.99
C GLY A 415 -0.81 -2.21 -21.06
N VAL A 416 -0.36 -1.52 -20.01
CA VAL A 416 0.49 -2.09 -18.97
C VAL A 416 -0.35 -2.53 -17.78
N GLN A 417 -0.12 -3.76 -17.30
CA GLN A 417 -0.72 -4.32 -16.11
C GLN A 417 0.34 -4.54 -15.03
N LEU A 418 0.14 -4.00 -13.83
CA LEU A 418 0.99 -4.23 -12.67
C LEU A 418 0.81 -5.66 -12.16
N THR A 419 1.89 -6.31 -11.73
CA THR A 419 1.81 -7.68 -11.18
C THR A 419 1.59 -7.71 -9.67
N GLY A 420 1.74 -6.59 -8.98
CA GLY A 420 1.66 -6.49 -7.51
C GLY A 420 3.01 -6.39 -6.80
N SER A 421 4.09 -6.85 -7.44
CA SER A 421 5.44 -6.84 -6.86
C SER A 421 6.09 -5.48 -7.10
N PHE A 422 6.40 -4.75 -6.04
CA PHE A 422 7.08 -3.46 -6.12
C PHE A 422 7.84 -3.14 -4.83
N SER A 423 8.74 -2.16 -4.91
CA SER A 423 9.50 -1.66 -3.76
C SER A 423 9.90 -0.21 -3.96
N THR A 424 9.88 0.59 -2.90
CA THR A 424 10.33 1.98 -2.92
C THR A 424 11.69 2.13 -2.26
N THR A 425 12.67 2.72 -2.95
CA THR A 425 14.02 2.94 -2.41
C THR A 425 14.14 4.24 -1.63
N GLU A 426 15.17 4.37 -0.80
CA GLU A 426 15.40 5.58 0.02
C GLU A 426 15.67 6.82 -0.83
N GLN A 427 16.13 6.63 -2.07
CA GLN A 427 16.37 7.69 -3.04
C GLN A 427 15.09 8.16 -3.76
N GLY A 428 13.94 7.55 -3.48
CA GLY A 428 12.65 7.91 -4.07
C GLY A 428 12.40 7.26 -5.42
N TYR A 429 13.04 6.13 -5.71
CA TYR A 429 12.68 5.29 -6.85
C TYR A 429 11.63 4.27 -6.45
N LEU A 430 10.63 4.07 -7.29
CA LEU A 430 9.67 2.98 -7.16
C LEU A 430 9.95 1.97 -8.27
N TRP A 431 10.40 0.77 -7.88
CA TRP A 431 10.63 -0.37 -8.76
C TRP A 431 9.41 -1.28 -8.75
N PHE A 432 8.98 -1.76 -9.90
CA PHE A 432 7.79 -2.59 -10.02
C PHE A 432 7.88 -3.53 -11.23
N ALA A 433 7.25 -4.69 -11.08
CA ALA A 433 7.07 -5.63 -12.17
C ALA A 433 5.74 -5.39 -12.89
N TYR A 434 5.75 -5.60 -14.20
CA TYR A 434 4.60 -5.35 -15.06
C TYR A 434 4.49 -6.34 -16.22
N ILE A 435 3.31 -6.35 -16.84
CA ILE A 435 2.95 -7.12 -18.02
C ILE A 435 2.52 -6.13 -19.11
N ASN A 436 3.20 -6.12 -20.26
CA ASN A 436 2.91 -5.21 -21.39
C ASN A 436 2.02 -5.87 -22.46
N ARG A 437 2.14 -7.19 -22.61
CA ARG A 437 1.36 -8.06 -23.51
C ARG A 437 1.15 -9.39 -22.80
N PRO A 438 0.14 -10.19 -23.20
CA PRO A 438 -0.01 -11.54 -22.66
C PRO A 438 1.34 -12.26 -22.76
N SER A 439 1.88 -12.70 -21.63
CA SER A 439 3.19 -13.34 -21.43
C SER A 439 4.45 -12.47 -21.38
N THR A 440 4.48 -11.19 -21.75
CA THR A 440 5.72 -10.38 -21.68
C THR A 440 5.84 -9.65 -20.34
N HIS A 441 6.77 -10.11 -19.51
CA HIS A 441 7.08 -9.52 -18.22
C HIS A 441 8.23 -8.52 -18.35
N GLY A 442 8.14 -7.44 -17.60
CA GLY A 442 9.18 -6.43 -17.52
C GLY A 442 9.37 -5.95 -16.10
N LEU A 443 10.55 -5.39 -15.86
CA LEU A 443 10.87 -4.61 -14.67
C LEU A 443 10.99 -3.15 -15.09
N ALA A 444 10.31 -2.26 -14.39
CA ALA A 444 10.43 -0.83 -14.61
C ALA A 444 10.72 -0.11 -13.29
N SER A 445 11.25 1.10 -13.44
CA SER A 445 11.37 2.05 -12.35
C SER A 445 10.78 3.39 -12.73
N ILE A 446 10.26 4.09 -11.73
CA ILE A 446 9.94 5.51 -11.81
C ILE A 446 10.63 6.26 -10.70
N TYR A 447 10.87 7.54 -10.94
CA TYR A 447 11.17 8.47 -9.87
C TYR A 447 9.85 9.01 -9.32
N LEU A 448 9.69 8.97 -8.01
CA LEU A 448 8.47 9.45 -7.37
C LEU A 448 8.25 10.94 -7.68
N PRO A 449 6.98 11.39 -7.77
CA PRO A 449 6.66 12.81 -7.92
C PRO A 449 7.39 13.68 -6.88
N GLU A 450 7.93 14.82 -7.32
CA GLU A 450 8.65 15.77 -6.45
C GLU A 450 7.87 16.12 -5.16
N PRO A 451 6.53 16.32 -5.20
CA PRO A 451 5.74 16.55 -3.99
C PRO A 451 5.89 15.44 -2.94
N LEU A 452 5.91 14.16 -3.34
CA LEU A 452 6.09 13.03 -2.41
C LEU A 452 7.54 12.94 -1.90
N VAL A 453 8.53 13.15 -2.79
CA VAL A 453 9.96 13.09 -2.46
C VAL A 453 10.40 14.22 -1.55
N ARG A 454 9.84 15.42 -1.70
CA ARG A 454 10.22 16.59 -0.89
C ARG A 454 9.30 16.82 0.29
N SER A 455 8.19 16.09 0.39
CA SER A 455 7.30 16.20 1.55
C SER A 455 8.09 15.90 2.82
N PRO A 456 8.11 16.84 3.80
CA PRO A 456 8.63 16.53 5.12
C PRO A 456 7.76 15.42 5.73
N PRO A 457 8.31 14.58 6.62
CA PRO A 457 7.49 13.71 7.46
C PRO A 457 6.38 14.52 8.08
N ALA A 458 5.13 14.10 7.89
CA ALA A 458 4.04 14.78 8.53
C ALA A 458 4.23 14.69 10.05
N SER A 459 4.12 15.86 10.67
CA SER A 459 4.47 16.09 12.05
C SER A 459 3.27 16.74 12.69
N TRP A 460 2.55 15.95 13.49
CA TRP A 460 1.41 16.46 14.25
C TRP A 460 1.78 17.69 15.07
N ILE A 461 3.01 17.74 15.62
CA ILE A 461 3.45 18.91 16.38
C ILE A 461 3.60 20.15 15.48
N GLU A 462 4.05 20.00 14.24
CA GLU A 462 4.11 21.12 13.30
C GLU A 462 2.70 21.61 12.90
N GLU A 463 1.77 20.69 12.68
CA GLU A 463 0.37 21.04 12.42
C GLU A 463 -0.29 21.70 13.64
N PHE A 464 -0.06 21.14 14.83
CA PHE A 464 -0.50 21.71 16.10
C PHE A 464 0.07 23.12 16.31
N ARG A 465 1.35 23.34 15.98
CA ARG A 465 2.00 24.66 16.03
C ARG A 465 1.42 25.66 15.03
N ALA A 466 0.92 25.17 13.90
CA ALA A 466 0.25 25.99 12.90
C ALA A 466 -1.20 26.33 13.26
N GLN A 467 -1.81 25.64 14.23
CA GLN A 467 -3.16 25.94 14.70
C GLN A 467 -3.17 27.17 15.62
N CYS A 468 -4.22 27.98 15.48
CA CYS A 468 -4.43 29.08 16.41
C CYS A 468 -4.76 28.55 17.80
N THR A 469 -4.27 29.23 18.84
CA THR A 469 -4.54 28.85 20.23
C THR A 469 -5.81 29.55 20.73
N ASN A 470 -6.79 28.76 21.19
CA ASN A 470 -7.99 29.30 21.82
C ASN A 470 -7.83 29.33 23.34
N ALA A 471 -7.52 30.50 23.90
CA ALA A 471 -7.30 30.67 25.33
C ALA A 471 -8.50 30.25 26.19
N THR A 472 -9.72 30.42 25.66
CA THR A 472 -10.95 30.00 26.35
C THR A 472 -11.03 28.48 26.45
N VAL A 473 -10.64 27.75 25.39
CA VAL A 473 -10.62 26.28 25.40
C VAL A 473 -9.65 25.75 26.47
N TYR A 474 -8.43 26.29 26.50
CA TYR A 474 -7.43 25.88 27.48
C TYR A 474 -7.87 26.15 28.93
N ASN A 475 -8.36 27.36 29.21
CA ASN A 475 -8.73 27.74 30.57
C ASN A 475 -10.05 27.14 31.06
N LEU A 476 -11.04 26.94 30.20
CA LEU A 476 -12.38 26.48 30.62
C LEU A 476 -12.64 24.99 30.40
N PHE A 477 -11.99 24.35 29.41
CA PHE A 477 -12.27 22.96 29.07
C PHE A 477 -11.12 22.04 29.45
N ILE A 478 -9.90 22.37 29.02
CA ILE A 478 -8.72 21.55 29.31
C ILE A 478 -8.42 21.58 30.82
N MET A 479 -8.34 22.77 31.41
CA MET A 479 -8.07 22.92 32.86
C MET A 479 -9.21 22.42 33.77
N ALA A 480 -10.46 22.39 33.31
CA ALA A 480 -11.60 22.01 34.15
C ALA A 480 -11.69 20.50 34.40
N ASN A 481 -11.03 19.69 33.58
CA ASN A 481 -11.03 18.23 33.70
C ASN A 481 -9.59 17.72 33.75
N SER A 482 -9.17 17.23 34.93
CA SER A 482 -7.79 16.76 35.15
C SER A 482 -7.38 15.63 34.21
N THR A 483 -8.32 14.77 33.78
CA THR A 483 -8.02 13.69 32.83
C THR A 483 -7.74 14.26 31.44
N ILE A 484 -8.55 15.21 30.97
CA ILE A 484 -8.34 15.86 29.66
C ILE A 484 -7.05 16.70 29.70
N TYR A 485 -6.77 17.39 30.81
CA TYR A 485 -5.52 18.11 31.00
C TYR A 485 -4.31 17.18 30.86
N ASP A 486 -4.32 16.06 31.60
CA ASP A 486 -3.21 15.11 31.58
C ASP A 486 -3.04 14.48 30.20
N GLU A 487 -4.11 14.01 29.57
CA GLU A 487 -4.04 13.43 28.23
C GLU A 487 -3.50 14.44 27.21
N HIS A 488 -4.07 15.66 27.18
CA HIS A 488 -3.68 16.70 26.22
C HIS A 488 -2.24 17.18 26.43
N VAL A 489 -1.87 17.57 27.65
CA VAL A 489 -0.53 18.09 27.95
C VAL A 489 0.53 17.02 27.69
N LEU A 490 0.29 15.79 28.16
CA LEU A 490 1.25 14.71 27.94
C LEU A 490 1.38 14.37 26.45
N GLN A 491 0.27 14.33 25.71
CA GLN A 491 0.28 14.11 24.27
C GLN A 491 1.13 15.16 23.55
N VAL A 492 0.95 16.44 23.89
CA VAL A 492 1.70 17.52 23.23
C VAL A 492 3.18 17.52 23.63
N LEU A 493 3.50 17.33 24.90
CA LEU A 493 4.89 17.27 25.36
C LEU A 493 5.65 16.11 24.70
N ASN A 494 4.98 14.96 24.58
CA ASN A 494 5.47 13.80 23.83
C ASN A 494 5.76 14.13 22.35
N ALA A 495 4.80 14.76 21.66
CA ALA A 495 4.94 15.19 20.27
C ALA A 495 6.09 16.18 20.07
N ALA A 496 6.20 17.13 21.00
CA ALA A 496 7.25 18.14 21.03
C ALA A 496 8.60 17.58 21.50
N ARG A 497 8.69 16.28 21.81
CA ARG A 497 9.88 15.60 22.32
C ARG A 497 10.46 16.25 23.59
N ILE A 498 9.58 16.83 24.42
CA ILE A 498 9.95 17.44 25.69
C ILE A 498 10.00 16.34 26.75
N ASN A 499 11.13 16.25 27.46
CA ASN A 499 11.27 15.31 28.57
C ASN A 499 10.37 15.75 29.73
N TRP A 500 9.23 15.09 29.94
CA TRP A 500 8.38 15.35 31.11
C TRP A 500 8.37 14.18 32.10
N ARG A 501 9.05 13.09 31.77
CA ARG A 501 8.95 11.82 32.47
C ARG A 501 10.14 11.54 33.39
N PHE A 502 11.34 12.02 33.03
CA PHE A 502 12.57 11.71 33.75
C PHE A 502 13.13 12.97 34.43
N PRO A 503 12.76 13.22 35.70
CA PRO A 503 13.16 14.43 36.42
C PRO A 503 14.67 14.60 36.63
N TYR A 504 15.43 13.52 36.48
CA TYR A 504 16.88 13.50 36.63
C TYR A 504 17.65 13.75 35.32
N LEU A 505 16.97 13.79 34.17
CA LEU A 505 17.59 14.07 32.88
C LEU A 505 17.46 15.56 32.51
N PRO A 506 18.40 16.13 31.74
CA PRO A 506 18.31 17.49 31.24
C PRO A 506 17.01 17.73 30.45
N GLY A 507 16.57 19.00 30.43
CA GLY A 507 15.35 19.39 29.71
C GLY A 507 14.05 18.88 30.36
N TYR A 508 14.08 18.44 31.61
CA TYR A 508 12.88 18.01 32.32
C TYR A 508 11.89 19.16 32.52
N LEU A 509 10.64 18.96 32.10
CA LEU A 509 9.52 19.87 32.32
C LEU A 509 8.34 19.09 32.91
N SER A 510 7.98 19.35 34.16
CA SER A 510 6.80 18.72 34.76
C SER A 510 5.53 19.11 34.00
N LYS A 511 4.63 18.15 33.76
CA LYS A 511 3.30 18.43 33.19
C LYS A 511 2.51 19.45 34.01
N ASP A 512 2.77 19.52 35.31
CA ASP A 512 2.09 20.45 36.23
C ASP A 512 2.62 21.88 36.12
N ALA A 513 3.72 22.12 35.39
CA ALA A 513 4.29 23.45 35.20
C ALA A 513 3.34 24.41 34.45
N PHE A 514 2.40 23.87 33.65
CA PHE A 514 1.41 24.69 32.94
C PHE A 514 0.16 25.03 33.77
N ASN A 515 0.06 24.57 35.02
CA ASN A 515 -1.09 24.82 35.88
C ASN A 515 -0.84 25.97 36.87
N LEU A 516 -1.30 27.18 36.53
CA LEU A 516 -1.25 28.35 37.40
C LEU A 516 -2.48 28.42 38.32
N THR A 517 -2.62 27.42 39.20
CA THR A 517 -3.64 27.29 40.26
C THR A 517 -5.12 27.23 39.79
N LEU A 518 -5.49 27.88 38.68
CA LEU A 518 -6.80 27.86 38.00
C LEU A 518 -6.73 28.32 36.53
N MET A 519 -5.53 28.55 35.98
CA MET A 519 -5.33 29.02 34.61
C MET A 519 -4.22 28.22 33.94
N PHE A 520 -4.34 28.03 32.64
CA PHE A 520 -3.29 27.40 31.84
C PHE A 520 -2.21 28.44 31.53
N ASP A 521 -0.93 28.11 31.79
CA ASP A 521 0.21 28.96 31.47
C ASP A 521 0.50 28.95 29.96
N LEU A 522 -0.28 29.73 29.22
CA LEU A 522 -0.11 29.89 27.77
C LEU A 522 1.20 30.58 27.40
N MET A 523 1.84 31.30 28.33
CA MET A 523 3.14 31.93 28.08
C MET A 523 4.24 30.87 28.08
N LEU A 524 4.30 30.04 29.13
CA LEU A 524 5.22 28.91 29.19
C LEU A 524 4.95 27.92 28.05
N TRP A 525 3.68 27.67 27.73
CA TRP A 525 3.29 26.83 26.58
C TRP A 525 3.81 27.39 25.26
N ASN A 526 3.71 28.70 25.05
CA ASN A 526 4.23 29.33 23.84
C ASN A 526 5.75 29.18 23.75
N GLU A 527 6.47 29.47 24.83
CA GLU A 527 7.93 29.40 24.87
C GLU A 527 8.45 27.98 24.65
N THR A 528 7.82 26.99 25.28
CA THR A 528 8.32 25.60 25.30
C THR A 528 7.78 24.75 24.15
N VAL A 529 6.47 24.75 23.92
CA VAL A 529 5.82 23.85 22.95
C VAL A 529 5.72 24.49 21.57
N LEU A 530 5.32 25.77 21.51
CA LEU A 530 5.05 26.48 20.27
C LEU A 530 6.27 27.27 19.75
N GLU A 531 7.39 27.23 20.47
CA GLU A 531 8.65 27.87 20.10
C GLU A 531 8.50 29.38 19.79
N GLY A 532 7.62 30.06 20.53
CA GLY A 532 7.34 31.49 20.36
C GLY A 532 6.37 31.82 19.22
N ASN A 533 5.86 30.84 18.47
CA ASN A 533 4.99 31.04 17.31
C ASN A 533 3.49 31.01 17.63
N MET A 534 3.09 31.07 18.90
CA MET A 534 1.68 31.09 19.29
C MET A 534 0.96 32.33 18.74
N PHE A 535 -0.18 32.11 18.09
CA PHE A 535 -1.12 33.16 17.74
C PHE A 535 -2.53 32.76 18.19
N TYR A 536 -3.31 33.74 18.64
CA TYR A 536 -4.66 33.48 19.15
C TYR A 536 -5.67 33.35 18.02
N CYS A 537 -6.65 32.47 18.19
CA CYS A 537 -7.77 32.39 17.27
C CYS A 537 -8.53 33.72 17.28
N LEU A 538 -8.79 34.27 16.09
CA LEU A 538 -9.69 35.41 15.96
C LEU A 538 -11.08 34.96 16.44
N PRO A 539 -11.80 35.77 17.23
CA PRO A 539 -13.18 35.46 17.56
C PRO A 539 -13.96 35.30 16.24
N PRO A 540 -14.95 34.39 16.18
CA PRO A 540 -15.81 34.32 15.01
C PRO A 540 -16.35 35.71 14.75
N PRO A 541 -16.42 36.16 13.47
CA PRO A 541 -17.01 37.44 13.16
C PRO A 541 -18.39 37.49 13.83
N PRO A 542 -18.76 38.61 14.48
CA PRO A 542 -20.06 38.72 15.11
C PRO A 542 -21.10 38.29 14.10
N GLU A 543 -22.06 37.44 14.50
CA GLU A 543 -23.13 36.97 13.63
C GLU A 543 -23.69 38.20 12.91
N THR A 544 -23.34 38.36 11.64
CA THR A 544 -23.96 39.41 10.84
C THR A 544 -25.40 39.00 10.81
N THR A 545 -26.26 39.83 11.40
CA THR A 545 -27.71 39.69 11.23
C THR A 545 -27.93 39.36 9.77
N PRO A 546 -28.57 38.22 9.43
CA PRO A 546 -28.78 37.86 8.04
C PRO A 546 -29.32 39.11 7.36
N PRO A 547 -28.71 39.56 6.25
CA PRO A 547 -28.97 40.89 5.70
C PRO A 547 -30.47 41.06 5.71
N MET A 548 -30.96 42.01 6.51
CA MET A 548 -32.40 42.20 6.65
C MET A 548 -32.93 42.22 5.23
N LEU A 549 -33.81 41.26 4.93
CA LEU A 549 -34.41 41.12 3.63
C LEU A 549 -35.23 42.39 3.43
N SER A 550 -34.58 43.42 2.88
CA SER A 550 -35.19 44.69 2.58
C SER A 550 -36.09 44.42 1.38
N ALA A 551 -37.34 44.05 1.66
CA ALA A 551 -38.39 44.14 0.67
C ALA A 551 -38.43 45.60 0.20
N ASN A 552 -38.11 45.83 -1.07
CA ASN A 552 -38.50 47.06 -1.73
C ASN A 552 -40.02 47.02 -1.99
N GLU A 553 -40.61 48.13 -2.43
CA GLU A 553 -42.06 48.26 -2.68
C GLU A 553 -42.63 47.22 -3.68
N GLY A 554 -41.78 46.44 -4.36
CA GLY A 554 -42.16 45.37 -5.29
C GLY A 554 -42.34 43.98 -4.66
N GLY A 555 -42.09 43.81 -3.36
CA GLY A 555 -42.18 42.50 -2.70
C GLY A 555 -40.99 41.57 -2.97
N TRP A 556 -40.98 40.44 -2.27
CA TRP A 556 -39.88 39.46 -2.23
C TRP A 556 -39.51 38.92 -3.60
N ASN A 557 -38.42 39.45 -4.18
CA ASN A 557 -37.79 38.82 -5.33
C ASN A 557 -36.70 37.87 -4.81
N THR A 558 -37.02 36.58 -4.67
CA THR A 558 -35.98 35.57 -4.49
C THR A 558 -35.11 35.55 -5.75
N PRO A 559 -33.77 35.49 -5.63
CA PRO A 559 -32.89 35.26 -6.77
C PRO A 559 -33.15 33.83 -7.27
N GLY A 560 -34.09 33.72 -8.20
CA GLY A 560 -34.70 32.46 -8.65
C GLY A 560 -36.08 32.65 -9.30
N GLY A 561 -36.73 33.80 -9.12
CA GLY A 561 -37.99 34.16 -9.77
C GLY A 561 -37.87 34.78 -11.17
N GLY A 562 -36.90 34.34 -11.98
CA GLY A 562 -36.89 34.60 -13.41
C GLY A 562 -37.69 33.51 -14.11
N GLY A 563 -38.93 33.84 -14.50
CA GLY A 563 -39.78 32.95 -15.27
C GLY A 563 -39.09 32.46 -16.54
N VAL A 564 -38.73 31.17 -16.55
CA VAL A 564 -38.50 30.41 -17.78
C VAL A 564 -39.52 29.28 -17.80
N THR A 565 -40.52 29.47 -18.64
CA THR A 565 -41.37 28.42 -19.20
C THR A 565 -40.49 27.32 -19.80
N LEU A 566 -40.47 26.14 -19.17
CA LEU A 566 -39.94 24.93 -19.77
C LEU A 566 -41.01 24.32 -20.70
N LEU A 567 -40.99 24.77 -21.96
CA LEU A 567 -41.45 24.01 -23.10
C LEU A 567 -40.24 23.75 -24.02
N GLY A 568 -39.90 22.47 -24.23
CA GLY A 568 -39.31 22.01 -25.48
C GLY A 568 -37.91 21.38 -25.45
N ALA A 569 -37.88 20.14 -25.96
CA ALA A 569 -36.79 19.45 -26.66
C ALA A 569 -35.60 18.95 -25.82
N SER A 570 -35.52 17.64 -25.53
CA SER A 570 -34.83 16.61 -26.35
C SER A 570 -33.34 16.93 -26.53
N GLN A 571 -32.41 16.14 -26.01
CA GLN A 571 -32.07 14.86 -26.60
C GLN A 571 -31.82 13.76 -25.56
N ARG A 572 -32.49 12.62 -25.83
CA ARG A 572 -32.18 11.30 -25.28
C ARG A 572 -30.82 10.85 -25.83
N MET A 573 -29.93 10.33 -24.99
CA MET A 573 -29.14 9.17 -25.41
C MET A 573 -29.88 7.92 -24.97
N CYS A 574 -30.30 7.14 -25.96
CA CYS A 574 -30.91 5.83 -25.81
C CYS A 574 -29.96 4.91 -25.03
N SER A 575 -30.31 4.57 -23.80
CA SER A 575 -29.74 3.39 -23.15
C SER A 575 -30.32 2.14 -23.80
N LEU A 576 -29.42 1.23 -24.16
CA LEU A 576 -29.62 -0.05 -24.84
C LEU A 576 -30.54 -1.04 -24.08
N HIS A 577 -31.13 -0.64 -22.94
CA HIS A 577 -31.85 -1.51 -22.02
C HIS A 577 -33.33 -1.68 -22.35
N VAL A 578 -33.96 -0.74 -23.07
CA VAL A 578 -35.39 -0.87 -23.44
C VAL A 578 -35.59 -1.84 -24.61
N VAL A 579 -34.63 -1.93 -25.54
CA VAL A 579 -34.71 -2.89 -26.66
C VAL A 579 -34.48 -4.33 -26.16
N LEU A 580 -33.59 -4.54 -25.20
CA LEU A 580 -33.38 -5.87 -24.60
C LEU A 580 -34.62 -6.33 -23.82
N GLY A 581 -35.31 -5.42 -23.12
CA GLY A 581 -36.54 -5.71 -22.39
C GLY A 581 -37.71 -6.11 -23.28
N VAL A 582 -37.88 -5.43 -24.43
CA VAL A 582 -38.96 -5.76 -25.39
C VAL A 582 -38.67 -7.06 -26.15
N VAL A 583 -37.41 -7.37 -26.47
CA VAL A 583 -37.02 -8.65 -27.09
C VAL A 583 -37.19 -9.82 -26.11
N LEU A 584 -36.88 -9.64 -24.83
CA LEU A 584 -37.09 -10.68 -23.82
C LEU A 584 -38.58 -10.92 -23.53
N LEU A 585 -39.40 -9.86 -23.49
CA LEU A 585 -40.86 -10.02 -23.32
C LEU A 585 -41.52 -10.73 -24.51
N SER A 586 -41.12 -10.39 -25.74
CA SER A 586 -41.66 -11.03 -26.95
C SER A 586 -41.18 -12.48 -27.13
N LEU A 587 -40.00 -12.84 -26.60
CA LEU A 587 -39.55 -14.24 -26.52
C LEU A 587 -40.27 -15.04 -25.43
N MET A 588 -40.69 -14.41 -24.33
CA MET A 588 -41.50 -15.09 -23.30
C MET A 588 -42.95 -15.32 -23.73
N GLU A 589 -43.56 -14.41 -24.51
CA GLU A 589 -44.90 -14.63 -25.08
C GLU A 589 -44.93 -15.75 -26.13
N MET A 590 -43.85 -15.94 -26.91
CA MET A 590 -43.74 -17.07 -27.84
C MET A 590 -43.41 -18.42 -27.17
N ALA A 591 -43.02 -18.42 -25.89
CA ALA A 591 -42.79 -19.65 -25.13
C ALA A 591 -44.06 -20.12 -24.38
N MET A 592 -45.12 -19.30 -24.35
CA MET A 592 -46.41 -19.63 -23.72
C MET A 592 -47.56 -19.89 -24.73
N LEU A 593 -47.23 -19.97 -26.03
CA LEU A 593 -48.08 -20.46 -27.12
C LEU A 593 -47.40 -21.67 -27.76
#